data_AF-A0A4Q4MN81-F1
#
_entry.id   AF-A0A4Q4MN81-F1
#
_cell.length_a   1.000
_cell.length_b   1.000
_cell.length_c   1.000
_cell.angle_alpha   90.00
_cell.angle_beta   90.00
_cell.angle_gamma   90.00
#
_symmetry.space_group_name_H-M   'P 1'
#
loop_
_entity.id
_entity.type
_entity.pdbx_description
1 polymer ?
#
loop_
_entity_poly.entity_id
_entity_poly.type
_entity_poly.pdbx_seq_one_letter_code
_entity_poly.pdbx_strand_id
1 'polypeptide(L)'
;MVMGAIAGPSGSQIWAIWTHRYYNQPDKSSSENVLYVLRLVVEIDETATRLSSDVAKRPDSNAYNQQVKYLRAVLQAAKAEAKSWRLDVVKLWDPTPLVLDMLAQSGLEYEVVERENDSIASLLWYDECGGTDNEAPLWLNNEHYAWQ
;
A
#
# COMPACT_ATOMS: atom_id res chain seq x y z
N MET A 1 14.41 -0.02 11.94
CA MET A 1 13.83 -1.32 12.36
C MET A 1 12.57 -1.56 11.53
N VAL A 2 12.37 -2.79 11.04
CA VAL A 2 11.19 -3.17 10.27
C VAL A 2 10.22 -3.88 11.21
N MET A 3 8.98 -3.40 11.26
CA MET A 3 7.89 -3.95 12.06
C MET A 3 6.76 -4.39 11.13
N GLY A 4 5.80 -5.15 11.63
CA GLY A 4 4.68 -5.61 10.80
C GLY A 4 3.57 -6.27 11.59
N ALA A 5 2.48 -6.58 10.89
CA ALA A 5 1.35 -7.33 11.41
C ALA A 5 0.81 -8.29 10.36
N ILE A 6 0.17 -9.35 10.83
CA ILE A 6 -0.46 -10.39 10.02
C ILE A 6 -1.83 -10.76 10.60
N ALA A 7 -2.80 -11.02 9.73
CA ALA A 7 -4.14 -11.45 10.10
C ALA A 7 -4.66 -12.50 9.11
N GLY A 8 -5.41 -13.49 9.62
CA GLY A 8 -6.02 -14.56 8.83
C GLY A 8 -5.24 -15.88 8.84
N PRO A 9 -5.87 -16.98 8.38
CA PRO A 9 -5.22 -18.27 8.24
C PRO A 9 -4.41 -18.37 6.93
N SER A 10 -3.42 -19.27 6.91
CA SER A 10 -2.57 -19.54 5.73
C SER A 10 -3.35 -19.79 4.45
N GLY A 11 -2.93 -19.18 3.35
CA GLY A 11 -3.63 -19.19 2.07
C GLY A 11 -4.68 -18.09 1.92
N SER A 12 -4.90 -17.29 2.96
CA SER A 12 -5.82 -16.14 2.98
C SER A 12 -5.33 -15.02 3.89
N GLN A 13 -4.03 -15.01 4.19
CA GLN A 13 -3.45 -14.03 5.10
C GLN A 13 -3.39 -12.66 4.44
N ILE A 14 -3.56 -11.65 5.27
CA ILE A 14 -3.15 -10.29 4.96
C ILE A 14 -2.01 -9.94 5.91
N TRP A 15 -0.90 -9.46 5.37
CA TRP A 15 0.21 -8.98 6.17
C TRP A 15 0.79 -7.71 5.60
N ALA A 16 1.35 -6.89 6.48
CA ALA A 16 2.07 -5.70 6.10
C ALA A 16 3.35 -5.56 6.91
N ILE A 17 4.36 -4.97 6.28
CA ILE A 17 5.58 -4.53 6.94
C ILE A 17 5.76 -3.03 6.73
N TRP A 18 6.35 -2.36 7.72
CA TRP A 18 6.50 -0.92 7.73
C TRP A 18 7.77 -0.46 8.46
N THR A 19 8.06 0.83 8.28
CA THR A 19 9.14 1.52 8.98
C THR A 19 8.71 2.92 9.44
N HIS A 20 9.40 3.44 10.46
CA HIS A 20 9.18 4.77 11.02
C HIS A 20 10.16 5.75 10.41
N ARG A 21 9.67 6.92 9.97
CA ARG A 21 10.51 8.00 9.47
C ARG A 21 10.20 9.29 10.22
N TYR A 22 11.24 9.82 10.86
CA TYR A 22 11.21 11.12 11.51
C TYR A 22 11.81 12.18 10.59
N TYR A 23 11.00 13.13 10.15
CA TYR A 23 11.47 14.33 9.45
C TYR A 23 11.77 15.45 10.43
N ASN A 24 11.06 15.50 11.56
CA ASN A 24 11.25 16.48 12.61
C ASN A 24 11.15 15.82 14.00
N GLN A 25 11.52 16.61 15.03
CA GLN A 25 11.31 16.21 16.42
C GLN A 25 9.81 15.99 16.70
N PRO A 26 9.43 14.89 17.38
CA PRO A 26 8.03 14.53 17.63
C PRO A 26 7.25 15.54 18.48
N ASP A 27 7.95 16.45 19.16
CA ASP A 27 7.37 17.40 20.11
C ASP A 27 6.94 18.71 19.41
N LYS A 28 7.18 18.84 18.10
CA LYS A 28 6.69 19.97 17.28
C LYS A 28 5.27 19.71 16.79
N SER A 29 4.48 20.78 16.64
CA SER A 29 3.04 20.72 16.32
C SER A 29 2.68 20.13 14.94
N SER A 30 3.63 20.10 14.01
CA SER A 30 3.53 19.35 12.75
C SER A 30 4.90 18.77 12.49
N SER A 31 5.07 17.50 12.83
CA SER A 31 6.36 16.84 12.68
C SER A 31 6.54 16.20 11.31
N GLU A 32 5.45 16.08 10.54
CA GLU A 32 5.34 15.38 9.26
C GLU A 32 5.92 13.97 9.33
N ASN A 33 5.92 13.38 10.51
CA ASN A 33 6.55 12.09 10.77
C ASN A 33 5.63 10.99 10.25
N VAL A 34 6.20 10.03 9.53
CA VAL A 34 5.42 9.07 8.74
C VAL A 34 5.77 7.64 9.11
N LEU A 35 4.73 6.80 9.20
CA LEU A 35 4.87 5.35 9.10
C LEU A 35 4.66 4.95 7.64
N TYR A 36 5.72 4.45 7.00
CA TYR A 36 5.64 3.96 5.63
C TYR A 36 5.33 2.48 5.64
N VAL A 37 4.19 2.10 5.08
CA VAL A 37 3.93 0.70 4.71
C VAL A 37 4.82 0.39 3.52
N LEU A 38 5.82 -0.46 3.75
CA LEU A 38 6.79 -0.87 2.75
C LEU A 38 6.18 -1.90 1.80
N ARG A 39 5.36 -2.80 2.36
CA ARG A 39 4.66 -3.82 1.60
C ARG A 39 3.39 -4.23 2.32
N LEU A 40 2.33 -4.37 1.54
CA LEU A 40 1.05 -4.95 1.96
C LEU A 40 0.77 -6.12 1.01
N VAL A 41 0.51 -7.29 1.57
CA VAL A 41 0.16 -8.49 0.80
C VAL A 41 -1.19 -8.99 1.24
N VAL A 42 -2.01 -9.32 0.26
CA VAL A 42 -3.27 -10.04 0.40
C VAL A 42 -3.12 -11.32 -0.41
N GLU A 43 -3.00 -12.47 0.25
CA GLU A 43 -2.58 -13.72 -0.41
C GLU A 43 -3.50 -14.17 -1.56
N ILE A 44 -4.78 -13.81 -1.50
CA ILE A 44 -5.78 -14.18 -2.51
C ILE A 44 -6.00 -13.10 -3.58
N ASP A 45 -5.21 -12.03 -3.56
CA ASP A 45 -5.41 -10.89 -4.45
C ASP A 45 -4.90 -11.18 -5.87
N GLU A 46 -5.80 -11.64 -6.72
CA GLU A 46 -5.52 -11.81 -8.15
C GLU A 46 -5.32 -10.48 -8.89
N THR A 47 -5.74 -9.34 -8.33
CA THR A 47 -5.56 -8.02 -8.94
C THR A 47 -4.12 -7.50 -8.78
N ALA A 48 -3.30 -8.17 -7.96
CA ALA A 48 -1.90 -7.83 -7.74
C ALA A 48 -1.03 -7.98 -9.00
N THR A 49 -1.48 -8.74 -10.00
CA THR A 49 -0.81 -8.84 -11.32
C THR A 49 -0.83 -7.51 -12.10
N ARG A 50 -1.72 -6.58 -11.74
CA ARG A 50 -1.97 -5.30 -12.44
C ARG A 50 -2.37 -5.45 -13.91
N LEU A 51 -2.66 -6.66 -14.37
CA LEU A 51 -3.15 -6.88 -15.73
C LEU A 51 -4.56 -6.31 -15.85
N SER A 52 -4.86 -5.67 -16.98
CA SER A 52 -6.20 -5.11 -17.25
C SER A 52 -7.32 -6.16 -17.15
N SER A 53 -7.02 -7.41 -17.51
CA SER A 53 -7.94 -8.55 -17.37
C SER A 53 -8.27 -8.92 -15.92
N ASP A 54 -7.38 -8.59 -14.99
CA ASP A 54 -7.49 -9.01 -13.59
C ASP A 54 -8.12 -7.94 -12.70
N VAL A 55 -8.20 -6.68 -13.15
CA VAL A 55 -8.69 -5.53 -12.37
C VAL A 55 -10.08 -5.75 -11.77
N ALA A 56 -10.95 -6.49 -12.44
CA ALA A 56 -12.32 -6.79 -12.00
C ALA A 56 -12.45 -8.06 -11.14
N LYS A 57 -11.37 -8.84 -10.97
CA LYS A 57 -11.42 -10.10 -10.22
C LYS A 57 -11.62 -9.84 -8.75
N ARG A 58 -12.59 -10.52 -8.15
CA ARG A 58 -12.89 -10.44 -6.72
C ARG A 58 -13.03 -11.85 -6.16
N PRO A 59 -12.60 -12.07 -4.91
CA PRO A 59 -12.91 -13.31 -4.22
C PRO A 59 -14.42 -13.42 -3.99
N ASP A 60 -14.90 -14.63 -3.64
CA ASP A 60 -16.30 -14.82 -3.29
C ASP A 60 -16.72 -13.92 -2.11
N SER A 61 -18.02 -13.60 -2.00
CA SER A 61 -18.52 -12.63 -1.03
C SER A 61 -18.18 -12.96 0.42
N ASN A 62 -18.09 -14.24 0.79
CA ASN A 62 -17.76 -14.63 2.16
C ASN A 62 -16.26 -14.43 2.44
N ALA A 63 -15.40 -14.87 1.51
CA ALA A 63 -13.97 -14.60 1.58
C ALA A 63 -13.69 -13.09 1.59
N TYR A 64 -14.34 -12.32 0.70
CA TYR A 64 -14.21 -10.86 0.63
C TYR A 64 -14.51 -10.19 1.97
N ASN A 65 -15.67 -10.49 2.58
CA ASN A 65 -16.06 -9.91 3.86
C ASN A 65 -15.08 -10.24 4.98
N GLN A 66 -14.46 -11.42 4.93
CA GLN A 66 -13.45 -11.82 5.89
C GLN A 66 -12.12 -11.12 5.65
N GLN A 67 -11.71 -10.93 4.39
CA GLN A 67 -10.53 -10.17 4.00
C GLN A 67 -10.62 -8.70 4.43
N VAL A 68 -11.78 -8.06 4.29
CA VAL A 68 -12.00 -6.67 4.77
C VAL A 68 -11.69 -6.56 6.27
N LYS A 69 -12.08 -7.55 7.08
CA LYS A 69 -11.79 -7.58 8.52
C LYS A 69 -10.28 -7.75 8.79
N TYR A 70 -9.61 -8.62 8.03
CA TYR A 70 -8.17 -8.83 8.16
C TYR A 70 -7.36 -7.59 7.75
N LEU A 71 -7.73 -6.96 6.63
CA LEU A 71 -7.09 -5.72 6.17
C LEU A 71 -7.25 -4.63 7.23
N ARG A 72 -8.47 -4.47 7.75
CA ARG A 72 -8.75 -3.51 8.81
C ARG A 72 -7.89 -3.78 10.04
N ALA A 73 -7.76 -5.03 10.48
CA ALA A 73 -6.93 -5.37 11.64
C ALA A 73 -5.45 -5.02 11.43
N VAL A 74 -4.89 -5.32 10.26
CA VAL A 74 -3.49 -5.00 9.91
C VAL A 74 -3.27 -3.49 9.87
N LEU A 75 -4.16 -2.73 9.23
CA LEU A 75 -4.04 -1.28 9.15
C LEU A 75 -4.29 -0.58 10.49
N GLN A 76 -5.16 -1.13 11.35
CA GLN A 76 -5.32 -0.65 12.71
C GLN A 76 -4.08 -0.89 13.56
N ALA A 77 -3.39 -2.03 13.37
CA ALA A 77 -2.09 -2.26 14.02
C ALA A 77 -1.05 -1.22 13.57
N ALA A 78 -0.98 -0.92 12.27
CA ALA A 78 -0.11 0.15 11.76
C ALA A 78 -0.48 1.53 12.35
N LYS A 79 -1.76 1.88 12.46
CA LYS A 79 -2.20 3.14 13.11
C LYS A 79 -1.85 3.18 14.60
N ALA A 80 -1.97 2.05 15.31
CA ALA A 80 -1.62 1.95 16.72
C ALA A 80 -0.10 2.13 16.92
N GLU A 81 0.71 1.55 16.05
CA GLU A 81 2.16 1.75 16.02
C GLU A 81 2.50 3.22 15.71
N ALA A 82 1.90 3.80 14.67
CA ALA A 82 2.10 5.22 14.36
C ALA A 82 1.81 6.11 15.58
N LYS A 83 0.72 5.84 16.29
CA LYS A 83 0.35 6.57 17.51
C LYS A 83 1.35 6.37 18.64
N SER A 84 1.82 5.14 18.90
CA SER A 84 2.77 4.87 19.98
C SER A 84 4.14 5.53 19.73
N TRP A 85 4.50 5.69 18.46
CA TRP A 85 5.72 6.35 18.00
C TRP A 85 5.56 7.85 17.72
N ARG A 86 4.38 8.45 17.99
CA ARG A 86 4.07 9.87 17.72
C ARG A 86 4.32 10.26 16.25
N LEU A 87 3.89 9.40 15.33
CA LEU A 87 3.88 9.64 13.90
C LEU A 87 2.52 10.22 13.50
N ASP A 88 2.53 11.15 12.55
CA ASP A 88 1.36 11.92 12.15
C ASP A 88 0.47 11.14 11.18
N VAL A 89 1.07 10.34 10.29
CA VAL A 89 0.36 9.67 9.20
C VAL A 89 0.94 8.31 8.85
N VAL A 90 0.07 7.40 8.39
CA VAL A 90 0.45 6.13 7.76
C VAL A 90 0.32 6.30 6.24
N LYS A 91 1.39 6.02 5.49
CA LYS A 91 1.37 6.07 4.02
C LYS A 91 1.50 4.67 3.44
N LEU A 92 0.55 4.30 2.58
CA LEU A 92 0.58 3.13 1.73
C LEU A 92 0.71 3.58 0.28
N TRP A 93 1.59 2.92 -0.48
CA TRP A 93 1.87 3.25 -1.86
C TRP A 93 1.18 2.29 -2.81
N ASP A 94 0.61 2.85 -3.87
CA ASP A 94 0.06 2.13 -5.02
C ASP A 94 -0.74 0.86 -4.63
N PRO A 95 -1.81 0.97 -3.82
CA PRO A 95 -2.62 -0.17 -3.45
C PRO A 95 -3.27 -0.83 -4.68
N THR A 96 -3.44 -2.15 -4.63
CA THR A 96 -4.12 -2.89 -5.71
C THR A 96 -5.61 -2.53 -5.78
N PRO A 97 -6.29 -2.78 -6.92
CA PRO A 97 -7.74 -2.57 -7.04
C PRO A 97 -8.56 -3.29 -5.95
N LEU A 98 -8.20 -4.52 -5.58
CA LEU A 98 -8.89 -5.23 -4.50
C LEU A 98 -8.69 -4.53 -3.15
N VAL A 99 -7.49 -4.05 -2.85
CA VAL A 99 -7.21 -3.32 -1.61
C VAL A 99 -8.00 -2.01 -1.53
N LEU A 100 -8.10 -1.26 -2.63
CA LEU A 100 -8.91 -0.03 -2.69
C LEU A 100 -10.39 -0.30 -2.39
N ASP A 101 -10.96 -1.35 -2.99
CA ASP A 101 -12.34 -1.74 -2.71
C ASP A 101 -12.54 -2.17 -1.25
N MET A 102 -11.59 -2.94 -0.71
CA MET A 102 -11.66 -3.35 0.69
C MET A 102 -11.51 -2.17 1.65
N LEU A 103 -10.68 -1.17 1.31
CA LEU A 103 -10.55 0.06 2.09
C LEU A 103 -11.88 0.82 2.17
N ALA A 104 -12.60 0.94 1.05
CA ALA A 104 -13.92 1.58 1.01
C ALA A 104 -14.92 0.90 1.96
N GLN A 105 -14.83 -0.42 2.13
CA GLN A 105 -15.70 -1.19 3.02
C GLN A 105 -15.16 -1.35 4.45
N SER A 106 -13.90 -0.97 4.70
CA SER A 106 -13.24 -1.19 6.00
C SER A 106 -13.78 -0.29 7.11
N GLY A 107 -14.37 0.86 6.76
CA GLY A 107 -14.77 1.92 7.69
C GLY A 107 -13.58 2.66 8.33
N LEU A 108 -12.38 2.54 7.74
CA LEU A 108 -11.24 3.36 8.11
C LEU A 108 -11.34 4.73 7.44
N GLU A 109 -10.90 5.77 8.15
CA GLU A 109 -10.64 7.07 7.55
C GLU A 109 -9.31 7.00 6.78
N TYR A 110 -9.38 7.29 5.48
CA TYR A 110 -8.23 7.38 4.58
C TYR A 110 -8.51 8.37 3.46
N GLU A 111 -7.45 8.81 2.81
CA GLU A 111 -7.51 9.57 1.56
C GLU A 111 -6.67 8.86 0.50
N VAL A 112 -7.10 8.96 -0.76
CA VAL A 112 -6.32 8.50 -1.91
C VAL A 112 -5.89 9.76 -2.66
N VAL A 113 -4.57 9.93 -2.80
CA VAL A 113 -3.98 11.11 -3.42
C VAL A 113 -3.11 10.65 -4.57
N GLU A 114 -3.35 11.21 -5.75
CA GLU A 114 -2.43 11.10 -6.88
C GLU A 114 -1.24 12.03 -6.64
N ARG A 115 -0.02 11.47 -6.70
CA ARG A 115 1.19 12.20 -6.34
C ARG A 115 1.77 12.88 -7.56
N GLU A 116 2.01 14.18 -7.47
CA GLU A 116 2.55 14.99 -8.58
C GLU A 116 3.98 15.52 -8.35
N ASN A 117 4.47 15.54 -7.11
CA ASN A 117 5.71 16.25 -6.76
C ASN A 117 6.85 15.35 -6.29
N ASP A 118 6.59 14.36 -5.44
CA ASP A 118 7.64 13.64 -4.71
C ASP A 118 7.66 12.15 -4.99
N SER A 119 8.87 11.58 -5.09
CA SER A 119 9.13 10.13 -5.19
C SER A 119 8.31 9.43 -6.29
N ILE A 120 8.15 10.10 -7.44
CA ILE A 120 7.46 9.55 -8.62
C ILE A 120 8.44 8.68 -9.39
N ALA A 121 8.11 7.39 -9.54
CA ALA A 121 8.86 6.51 -10.40
C ALA A 121 8.75 7.01 -11.85
N SER A 122 9.89 7.17 -12.52
CA SER A 122 9.96 7.60 -13.92
C SER A 122 10.82 6.62 -14.71
N LEU A 123 10.39 6.35 -15.95
CA LEU A 123 11.09 5.50 -16.89
C LEU A 123 10.93 6.11 -18.28
N LEU A 124 12.06 6.24 -18.97
CA LEU A 124 12.06 6.55 -20.39
C LEU A 124 12.27 5.23 -21.15
N TRP A 125 11.26 4.82 -21.92
CA TRP A 125 11.24 3.56 -22.64
C TRP A 125 11.37 3.80 -24.14
N TYR A 126 12.40 3.21 -24.75
CA TYR A 126 12.63 3.27 -26.18
C TYR A 126 12.24 1.95 -26.84
N ASP A 127 11.66 2.04 -28.04
CA ASP A 127 11.44 0.91 -28.92
C ASP A 127 12.75 0.47 -29.60
N GLU A 128 12.70 -0.65 -30.33
CA GLU A 128 13.86 -1.19 -31.06
C GLU A 128 14.42 -0.23 -32.13
N CYS A 129 13.62 0.74 -32.56
CA CYS A 129 13.95 1.77 -33.53
C CYS A 129 14.35 3.12 -32.88
N GLY A 130 14.40 3.21 -31.54
CA GLY A 130 14.72 4.42 -30.78
C GLY A 130 13.57 5.42 -30.64
N GLY A 131 12.33 5.03 -30.96
CA GLY A 131 11.11 5.82 -30.74
C GLY A 131 10.54 5.65 -29.33
N THR A 132 9.63 6.55 -28.93
CA THR A 132 8.94 6.54 -27.63
C THR A 132 7.44 6.29 -27.73
N ASP A 133 6.93 6.00 -28.93
CA ASP A 133 5.49 5.85 -29.23
C ASP A 133 4.93 4.45 -28.92
N ASN A 134 5.70 3.62 -28.21
CA ASN A 134 5.28 2.28 -27.82
C ASN A 134 4.33 2.30 -26.61
N GLU A 135 3.60 1.20 -26.44
CA GLU A 135 2.85 0.92 -25.21
C GLU A 135 3.81 0.95 -24.02
N ALA A 136 3.47 1.76 -23.01
CA ALA A 136 4.28 1.90 -21.81
C ALA A 136 4.36 0.54 -21.07
N PRO A 137 5.53 0.17 -20.52
CA PRO A 137 5.64 -1.05 -19.75
C PRO A 137 4.73 -1.00 -18.52
N LEU A 138 4.18 -2.16 -18.16
CA LEU A 138 3.38 -2.31 -16.95
C LEU A 138 4.28 -2.19 -15.71
N TRP A 139 3.97 -1.24 -14.84
CA TRP A 139 4.64 -1.10 -13.55
C TRP A 139 4.10 -2.12 -12.55
N LEU A 140 4.99 -2.96 -12.02
CA LEU A 140 4.68 -3.96 -10.99
C LEU A 140 5.43 -3.64 -9.71
N ASN A 141 4.75 -3.81 -8.56
CA ASN A 141 5.32 -3.57 -7.24
C ASN A 141 6.04 -2.20 -7.13
N ASN A 142 5.36 -1.12 -7.54
CA ASN A 142 5.87 0.24 -7.41
C ASN A 142 5.80 0.72 -5.95
N GLU A 143 6.54 0.01 -5.09
CA GLU A 143 6.60 0.21 -3.65
C GLU A 143 7.66 1.26 -3.31
N HIS A 144 7.39 2.07 -2.29
CA HIS A 144 8.34 3.07 -1.82
C HIS A 144 9.23 2.53 -0.71
N TYR A 145 10.50 2.32 -1.06
CA TYR A 145 11.54 1.95 -0.12
C TYR A 145 12.20 3.21 0.45
N ALA A 146 11.80 3.60 1.67
CA ALA A 146 12.48 4.66 2.41
C ALA A 146 13.66 4.05 3.17
N TRP A 147 14.89 4.49 2.86
CA TRP A 147 16.07 4.17 3.67
C TRP A 147 16.16 5.13 4.86
N GLN A 148 16.58 4.59 6.02
CA GLN A 148 16.77 5.35 7.27
C GLN A 148 18.03 6.20 7.23
#